data_AF-A0A7V9H048-F1
#
_entry.id   AF-A0A7V9H048-F1
#
_cell.length_a   1.000
_cell.length_b   1.000
_cell.length_c   1.000
_cell.angle_alpha   90.00
_cell.angle_beta   90.00
_cell.angle_gamma   90.00
#
_symmetry.space_group_name_H-M   'P 1'
#
loop_
_entity.id
_entity.type
_entity.pdbx_description
1 polymer ?
#
loop_
_entity_poly.entity_id
_entity_poly.type
_entity_poly.pdbx_seq_one_letter_code
_entity_poly.pdbx_strand_id
1 'polypeptide(L)'
;MRLHLDTDFAGDPDDACALAMLLGWADLEITGITTVADPDGRRAAYVRRLLALVGRDGIPVAVGAAVSLDGAAMGGIPDHERYWGEPSLDPAAGHKRPEPATAALTRSIAAGATVAAIGPLTNLAALERTHAGALRDVSVVAMAGWFEEPASPGLPRWGPAADWNTQCDPHAAQIVAASA
;
A
#
# COMPACT_ATOMS: atom_id res chain seq x y z
N MET A 1 -5.54 -14.50 12.01
CA MET A 1 -6.03 -13.17 11.55
C MET A 1 -5.77 -13.05 10.05
N ARG A 2 -6.59 -12.33 9.30
CA ARG A 2 -6.36 -12.06 7.86
C ARG A 2 -6.05 -10.59 7.63
N LEU A 3 -5.07 -10.32 6.78
CA LEU A 3 -4.66 -8.96 6.47
C LEU A 3 -4.34 -8.79 4.98
N HIS A 4 -4.79 -7.69 4.41
CA HIS A 4 -4.36 -7.18 3.12
C HIS A 4 -3.44 -5.98 3.34
N LEU A 5 -2.29 -5.95 2.68
CA LEU A 5 -1.34 -4.85 2.78
C LEU A 5 -1.42 -3.97 1.52
N ASP A 6 -1.73 -2.69 1.68
CA ASP A 6 -1.63 -1.68 0.63
C ASP A 6 -0.44 -0.76 0.94
N THR A 7 0.57 -0.72 0.09
CA THR A 7 1.92 -0.21 0.42
C THR A 7 2.56 0.55 -0.74
N ASP A 8 3.34 1.59 -0.46
CA ASP A 8 4.27 2.18 -1.43
C ASP A 8 5.70 1.70 -1.13
N PHE A 9 5.85 0.38 -1.04
CA PHE A 9 7.12 -0.32 -0.84
C PHE A 9 8.25 0.22 -1.72
N ALA A 10 9.46 0.17 -1.18
CA ALA A 10 10.73 0.62 -1.78
C ALA A 10 10.96 2.14 -1.80
N GLY A 11 10.02 2.95 -1.28
CA GLY A 11 10.30 4.34 -0.94
C GLY A 11 11.22 4.39 0.28
N ASP A 12 10.65 4.67 1.44
CA ASP A 12 11.34 4.61 2.72
C ASP A 12 11.40 3.14 3.24
N PRO A 13 12.32 2.82 4.18
CA PRO A 13 12.55 1.45 4.62
C PRO A 13 11.49 0.89 5.58
N ASP A 14 10.58 1.71 6.05
CA ASP A 14 9.50 1.38 6.98
C ASP A 14 8.51 0.37 6.40
N ASP A 15 8.11 0.51 5.14
CA ASP A 15 7.22 -0.45 4.47
C ASP A 15 7.82 -1.86 4.39
N ALA A 16 9.15 -1.94 4.21
CA ALA A 16 9.85 -3.22 4.26
C ALA A 16 9.92 -3.81 5.66
N CYS A 17 10.10 -2.96 6.68
CA CYS A 17 10.02 -3.39 8.07
C CYS A 17 8.62 -3.89 8.42
N ALA A 18 7.58 -3.19 7.97
CA ALA A 18 6.19 -3.59 8.17
C ALA A 18 5.90 -4.94 7.50
N LEU A 19 6.27 -5.13 6.23
CA LEU A 19 6.10 -6.40 5.54
C LEU A 19 6.90 -7.53 6.22
N ALA A 20 8.14 -7.30 6.63
CA ALA A 20 8.94 -8.28 7.36
C ALA A 20 8.28 -8.68 8.70
N MET A 21 7.73 -7.72 9.44
CA MET A 21 6.98 -7.97 10.67
C MET A 21 5.73 -8.82 10.39
N LEU A 22 4.95 -8.49 9.36
CA LEU A 22 3.77 -9.25 8.97
C LEU A 22 4.12 -10.69 8.57
N LEU A 23 5.22 -10.87 7.82
CA LEU A 23 5.69 -12.21 7.41
C LEU A 23 6.13 -13.07 8.60
N GLY A 24 6.62 -12.46 9.68
CA GLY A 24 7.01 -13.12 10.93
C GLY A 24 5.89 -13.25 11.97
N TRP A 25 4.71 -12.64 11.73
CA TRP A 25 3.62 -12.66 12.70
C TRP A 25 2.93 -14.03 12.71
N ALA A 26 3.04 -14.73 13.84
CA ALA A 26 2.35 -16.00 14.07
C ALA A 26 0.83 -15.89 13.85
N ASP A 27 0.24 -16.88 13.17
CA ASP A 27 -1.20 -16.96 12.88
C ASP A 27 -1.78 -15.83 12.02
N LEU A 28 -0.93 -15.05 11.35
CA LEU A 28 -1.34 -14.08 10.33
C LEU A 28 -1.35 -14.70 8.93
N GLU A 29 -2.47 -14.54 8.23
CA GLU A 29 -2.61 -14.82 6.81
C GLU A 29 -2.60 -13.50 6.03
N ILE A 30 -1.56 -13.27 5.22
CA ILE A 30 -1.54 -12.17 4.26
C ILE A 30 -2.34 -12.60 3.04
N THR A 31 -3.54 -12.06 2.86
CA THR A 31 -4.48 -12.46 1.79
C THR A 31 -4.13 -11.84 0.44
N GLY A 32 -3.34 -10.78 0.45
CA GLY A 32 -2.78 -10.13 -0.73
C GLY A 32 -2.01 -8.87 -0.38
N ILE A 33 -1.24 -8.39 -1.34
CA ILE A 33 -0.51 -7.12 -1.27
C ILE A 33 -0.83 -6.30 -2.51
N THR A 34 -1.22 -5.04 -2.34
CA THR A 34 -1.32 -4.06 -3.40
C THR A 34 -0.24 -3.01 -3.26
N THR A 35 0.35 -2.59 -4.37
CA THR A 35 1.24 -1.43 -4.39
C THR A 35 0.50 -0.18 -4.84
N VAL A 36 0.95 0.98 -4.38
CA VAL A 36 0.45 2.30 -4.81
C VAL A 36 1.63 3.21 -5.15
N ALA A 37 1.39 4.28 -5.90
CA ALA A 37 2.43 5.11 -6.50
C ALA A 37 3.40 4.26 -7.34
N ASP A 38 2.83 3.36 -8.16
CA ASP A 38 3.59 2.31 -8.85
C ASP A 38 3.35 2.33 -10.38
N PRO A 39 3.75 3.42 -11.07
CA PRO A 39 3.42 3.62 -12.50
C PRO A 39 3.94 2.53 -13.43
N ASP A 40 5.07 1.92 -13.07
CA ASP A 40 5.75 0.92 -13.89
C ASP A 40 5.73 -0.48 -13.24
N GLY A 41 4.98 -0.68 -12.15
CA GLY A 41 4.94 -1.94 -11.40
C GLY A 41 6.23 -2.31 -10.67
N ARG A 42 7.15 -1.36 -10.53
CA ARG A 42 8.47 -1.55 -9.92
C ARG A 42 8.38 -1.83 -8.42
N ARG A 43 7.47 -1.16 -7.70
CA ARG A 43 7.27 -1.42 -6.26
C ARG A 43 6.76 -2.84 -6.06
N ALA A 44 5.80 -3.28 -6.87
CA ALA A 44 5.30 -4.65 -6.83
C ALA A 44 6.40 -5.67 -7.14
N ALA A 45 7.32 -5.36 -8.06
CA ALA A 45 8.47 -6.21 -8.35
C ALA A 45 9.43 -6.34 -7.15
N TYR A 46 9.65 -5.26 -6.38
CA TYR A 46 10.41 -5.34 -5.14
C TYR A 46 9.72 -6.16 -4.05
N VAL A 47 8.41 -6.00 -3.89
CA VAL A 47 7.62 -6.84 -2.96
C VAL A 47 7.77 -8.31 -3.34
N ARG A 48 7.55 -8.67 -4.62
CA ARG A 48 7.72 -10.05 -5.10
C ARG A 48 9.13 -10.58 -4.87
N ARG A 49 10.16 -9.77 -5.09
CA ARG A 49 11.55 -10.13 -4.81
C ARG A 49 11.75 -10.44 -3.33
N LEU A 50 11.25 -9.59 -2.42
CA LEU A 50 11.32 -9.84 -0.98
C LEU A 50 10.61 -11.15 -0.60
N LEU A 51 9.39 -11.36 -1.11
CA LEU A 51 8.62 -12.58 -0.89
C LEU A 51 9.37 -13.84 -1.36
N ALA A 52 9.98 -13.78 -2.54
CA ALA A 52 10.79 -14.89 -3.08
C ALA A 52 12.02 -15.18 -2.20
N LEU A 53 12.71 -14.15 -1.70
CA LEU A 53 13.87 -14.30 -0.81
C LEU A 53 13.55 -15.04 0.49
N VAL A 54 12.31 -14.91 0.99
CA VAL A 54 11.85 -15.58 2.21
C VAL A 54 11.00 -16.82 1.95
N GLY A 55 10.88 -17.26 0.69
CA GLY A 55 10.10 -18.46 0.31
C GLY A 55 8.58 -18.29 0.51
N ARG A 56 8.05 -17.08 0.31
CA ARG A 56 6.62 -16.72 0.44
C ARG A 56 6.05 -16.13 -0.85
N ASP A 57 6.58 -16.57 -2.00
CA ASP A 57 6.18 -16.18 -3.36
C ASP A 57 4.72 -16.53 -3.73
N GLY A 58 4.06 -17.39 -2.95
CA GLY A 58 2.63 -17.69 -3.11
C GLY A 58 1.66 -16.57 -2.68
N ILE A 59 2.13 -15.51 -2.01
CA ILE A 59 1.28 -14.38 -1.62
C ILE A 59 0.98 -13.52 -2.87
N PRO A 60 -0.29 -13.28 -3.22
CA PRO A 60 -0.62 -12.53 -4.42
C PRO A 60 -0.26 -11.05 -4.27
N VAL A 61 0.41 -10.51 -5.29
CA VAL A 61 0.79 -9.09 -5.37
C VAL A 61 0.16 -8.46 -6.61
N ALA A 62 -0.56 -7.36 -6.45
CA ALA A 62 -1.19 -6.61 -7.52
C ALA A 62 -0.62 -5.18 -7.61
N VAL A 63 -0.36 -4.73 -8.85
CA VAL A 63 0.04 -3.34 -9.10
C VAL A 63 -1.20 -2.47 -8.99
N GLY A 64 -1.14 -1.43 -8.17
CA GLY A 64 -2.23 -0.46 -8.00
C GLY A 64 -1.97 0.86 -8.71
N ALA A 65 -2.44 1.95 -8.11
CA ALA A 65 -2.51 3.24 -8.78
C ALA A 65 -1.12 3.80 -9.13
N ALA A 66 -1.00 4.24 -10.38
CA ALA A 66 0.18 4.90 -10.92
C ALA A 66 0.27 6.38 -10.51
N VAL A 67 -0.88 7.04 -10.42
CA VAL A 67 -1.07 8.47 -10.19
C VAL A 67 -2.19 8.67 -9.17
N SER A 68 -2.27 9.85 -8.57
CA SER A 68 -3.37 10.21 -7.67
C SER A 68 -4.72 10.19 -8.40
N LEU A 69 -5.83 10.27 -7.65
CA LEU A 69 -7.18 10.31 -8.25
C LEU A 69 -7.40 11.46 -9.23
N ASP A 70 -6.66 12.56 -9.07
CA ASP A 70 -6.71 13.73 -9.96
C ASP A 70 -5.67 13.67 -11.09
N GLY A 71 -4.92 12.55 -11.18
CA GLY A 71 -3.93 12.30 -12.23
C GLY A 71 -2.54 12.87 -11.98
N ALA A 72 -2.25 13.34 -10.76
CA ALA A 72 -0.93 13.86 -10.41
C ALA A 72 0.07 12.72 -10.11
N ALA A 73 1.34 12.94 -10.45
CA ALA A 73 2.40 12.01 -10.08
C ALA A 73 2.60 12.01 -8.55
N MET A 74 2.74 10.82 -7.96
CA MET A 74 2.90 10.62 -6.50
C MET A 74 4.35 10.40 -6.08
N GLY A 75 5.28 11.05 -6.79
CA GLY A 75 6.73 10.89 -6.59
C GLY A 75 7.31 9.62 -7.23
N GLY A 76 8.64 9.55 -7.27
CA GLY A 76 9.39 8.38 -7.70
C GLY A 76 9.89 7.55 -6.51
N ILE A 77 10.66 6.51 -6.79
CA ILE A 77 11.29 5.67 -5.76
C ILE A 77 12.73 6.18 -5.53
N PRO A 78 13.08 6.82 -4.41
CA PRO A 78 14.39 7.45 -4.23
C PRO A 78 15.53 6.42 -4.08
N ASP A 79 16.64 6.58 -4.81
CA ASP A 79 17.87 5.77 -4.68
C ASP A 79 17.65 4.25 -4.62
N HIS A 80 16.58 3.78 -5.24
CA HIS A 80 16.03 2.47 -4.95
C HIS A 80 16.98 1.32 -5.35
N GLU A 81 17.76 1.48 -6.40
CA GLU A 81 18.70 0.45 -6.87
C GLU A 81 19.80 0.20 -5.84
N ARG A 82 20.21 1.25 -5.11
CA ARG A 82 21.21 1.16 -4.05
C ARG A 82 20.69 0.38 -2.85
N TYR A 83 19.41 0.58 -2.49
CA TYR A 83 18.84 0.02 -1.26
C TYR A 83 18.14 -1.33 -1.46
N TRP A 84 17.52 -1.53 -2.64
CA TRP A 84 16.67 -2.69 -2.93
C TRP A 84 17.24 -3.58 -4.06
N GLY A 85 18.33 -3.14 -4.71
CA GLY A 85 18.92 -3.81 -5.85
C GLY A 85 18.11 -3.61 -7.12
N GLU A 86 18.34 -4.47 -8.12
CA GLU A 86 17.58 -4.44 -9.36
C GLU A 86 16.33 -5.36 -9.24
N PRO A 87 15.11 -4.82 -9.43
CA PRO A 87 13.91 -5.63 -9.40
C PRO A 87 13.85 -6.43 -10.70
N SER A 88 13.50 -7.72 -10.63
CA SER A 88 13.15 -8.44 -11.84
C SER A 88 11.78 -7.94 -12.29
N LEU A 89 11.76 -7.15 -13.35
CA LEU A 89 10.53 -6.65 -13.97
C LEU A 89 9.87 -7.68 -14.88
N ASP A 90 10.33 -8.94 -14.89
CA ASP A 90 9.83 -9.96 -15.81
C ASP A 90 8.30 -10.12 -15.64
N PRO A 91 7.49 -9.67 -16.62
CA PRO A 91 6.03 -9.79 -16.55
C PRO A 91 5.57 -11.25 -16.55
N ALA A 92 6.43 -12.18 -16.96
CA ALA A 92 6.15 -13.61 -17.01
C ALA A 92 6.33 -14.31 -15.65
N ALA A 93 6.87 -13.63 -14.63
CA ALA A 93 7.18 -14.22 -13.32
C ALA A 93 5.96 -14.54 -12.44
N GLY A 94 4.72 -14.29 -12.88
CA GLY A 94 3.55 -14.78 -12.15
C GLY A 94 2.24 -14.12 -12.54
N HIS A 95 1.37 -14.92 -13.18
CA HIS A 95 -0.03 -14.66 -13.57
C HIS A 95 -0.24 -14.14 -15.01
N LYS A 96 -0.99 -14.93 -15.79
CA LYS A 96 -1.32 -14.70 -17.21
C LYS A 96 -2.22 -13.47 -17.48
N ARG A 97 -2.56 -12.71 -16.45
CA ARG A 97 -3.15 -11.37 -16.53
C ARG A 97 -2.98 -10.71 -15.14
N PRO A 98 -2.41 -9.49 -15.04
CA PRO A 98 -2.36 -8.81 -13.75
C PRO A 98 -3.79 -8.59 -13.26
N GLU A 99 -4.07 -9.01 -12.03
CA GLU A 99 -5.31 -8.64 -11.34
C GLU A 99 -5.24 -7.14 -10.96
N PRO A 100 -6.30 -6.35 -11.21
CA PRO A 100 -6.34 -4.97 -10.73
C PRO A 100 -6.31 -4.91 -9.19
N ALA A 101 -5.62 -3.92 -8.63
CA ALA A 101 -5.55 -3.74 -7.17
C ALA A 101 -6.93 -3.67 -6.49
N THR A 102 -7.92 -3.01 -7.11
CA THR A 102 -9.29 -2.96 -6.58
C THR A 102 -9.96 -4.33 -6.52
N ALA A 103 -9.67 -5.23 -7.47
CA ALA A 103 -10.18 -6.60 -7.44
C ALA A 103 -9.49 -7.43 -6.34
N ALA A 104 -8.17 -7.25 -6.14
CA ALA A 104 -7.41 -7.88 -5.06
C ALA A 104 -7.90 -7.43 -3.67
N LEU A 105 -8.19 -6.14 -3.51
CA LEU A 105 -8.79 -5.56 -2.30
C LEU A 105 -10.19 -6.14 -2.06
N THR A 106 -11.08 -6.09 -3.05
CA THR A 106 -12.44 -6.67 -2.94
C THR A 106 -12.42 -8.13 -2.51
N ARG A 107 -11.54 -8.94 -3.10
CA ARG A 107 -11.38 -10.35 -2.71
C ARG A 107 -10.92 -10.51 -1.26
N SER A 108 -9.98 -9.69 -0.82
CA SER A 108 -9.46 -9.77 0.55
C SER A 108 -10.49 -9.30 1.58
N ILE A 109 -11.22 -8.22 1.27
CA ILE A 109 -12.32 -7.72 2.08
C ILE A 109 -13.42 -8.78 2.21
N ALA A 110 -13.82 -9.42 1.11
CA ALA A 110 -14.81 -10.49 1.13
C ALA A 110 -14.35 -11.73 1.94
N ALA A 111 -13.03 -11.94 2.05
CA ALA A 111 -12.45 -12.98 2.91
C ALA A 111 -12.36 -12.56 4.40
N GLY A 112 -12.80 -11.35 4.76
CA GLY A 112 -12.77 -10.81 6.11
C GLY A 112 -11.38 -10.33 6.55
N ALA A 113 -10.56 -9.87 5.60
CA ALA A 113 -9.25 -9.29 5.92
C ALA A 113 -9.38 -7.86 6.46
N THR A 114 -8.56 -7.53 7.47
CA THR A 114 -8.24 -6.13 7.80
C THR A 114 -7.35 -5.56 6.69
N VAL A 115 -7.60 -4.33 6.26
CA VAL A 115 -6.76 -3.64 5.28
C VAL A 115 -5.77 -2.75 6.03
N ALA A 116 -4.48 -3.06 5.96
CA ALA A 116 -3.41 -2.18 6.41
C ALA A 116 -2.96 -1.32 5.23
N ALA A 117 -3.28 -0.03 5.25
CA ALA A 117 -2.92 0.93 4.21
C ALA A 117 -1.78 1.83 4.71
N ILE A 118 -0.57 1.59 4.22
CA ILE A 118 0.65 2.27 4.68
C ILE A 118 1.32 3.13 3.61
N GLY A 119 0.69 3.28 2.44
CA GLY A 119 1.05 4.26 1.42
C GLY A 119 -0.10 5.26 1.13
N PRO A 120 -0.02 6.03 0.03
CA PRO A 120 -1.13 6.85 -0.46
C PRO A 120 -2.45 6.06 -0.60
N LEU A 121 -3.56 6.64 -0.15
CA LEU A 121 -4.84 5.92 -0.02
C LEU A 121 -5.62 5.73 -1.34
N THR A 122 -4.96 5.93 -2.49
CA THR A 122 -5.57 5.98 -3.83
C THR A 122 -6.25 4.68 -4.23
N ASN A 123 -5.68 3.52 -3.89
CA ASN A 123 -6.28 2.22 -4.22
C ASN A 123 -7.62 2.01 -3.49
N LEU A 124 -7.66 2.33 -2.20
CA LEU A 124 -8.87 2.24 -1.37
C LEU A 124 -9.93 3.24 -1.84
N ALA A 125 -9.55 4.49 -2.10
CA ALA A 125 -10.47 5.50 -2.60
C ALA A 125 -11.02 5.17 -4.00
N ALA A 126 -10.20 4.56 -4.87
CA ALA A 126 -10.66 4.08 -6.17
C ALA A 126 -11.67 2.92 -6.03
N LEU A 127 -11.44 2.00 -5.09
CA LEU A 127 -12.42 0.95 -4.77
C LEU A 127 -13.75 1.56 -4.31
N GLU A 128 -13.71 2.49 -3.37
CA GLU A 128 -14.91 3.15 -2.85
C GLU A 128 -15.66 3.96 -3.92
N ARG A 129 -14.94 4.67 -4.81
CA ARG A 129 -15.56 5.40 -5.93
C ARG A 129 -16.24 4.48 -6.95
N THR A 130 -15.67 3.30 -7.17
CA THR A 130 -16.22 2.33 -8.14
C THR A 130 -17.35 1.50 -7.53
N HIS A 131 -17.32 1.27 -6.22
CA HIS A 131 -18.29 0.49 -5.48
C HIS A 131 -18.63 1.22 -4.17
N ALA A 132 -19.58 2.15 -4.23
CA ALA A 132 -19.94 2.98 -3.09
C ALA A 132 -20.33 2.13 -1.87
N GLY A 133 -19.73 2.42 -0.72
CA GLY A 133 -19.91 1.68 0.52
C GLY A 133 -19.06 0.41 0.65
N ALA A 134 -18.13 0.15 -0.29
CA ALA A 134 -17.22 -0.99 -0.21
C ALA A 134 -16.32 -0.98 1.04
N LEU A 135 -16.04 0.21 1.58
CA LEU A 135 -15.21 0.36 2.79
C LEU A 135 -16.00 0.45 4.10
N ARG A 136 -17.33 0.60 4.06
CA ARG A 136 -18.18 0.94 5.22
C ARG A 136 -18.00 0.01 6.42
N ASP A 137 -17.92 -1.30 6.17
CA ASP A 137 -17.84 -2.32 7.22
C ASP A 137 -16.46 -3.00 7.25
N VAL A 138 -15.45 -2.36 6.64
CA VAL A 138 -14.09 -2.88 6.53
C VAL A 138 -13.24 -2.33 7.67
N SER A 139 -12.51 -3.21 8.36
CA SER A 139 -11.48 -2.77 9.29
C SER A 139 -10.28 -2.24 8.48
N VAL A 140 -10.13 -0.92 8.43
CA VAL A 140 -8.99 -0.24 7.80
C VAL A 140 -8.07 0.31 8.88
N VAL A 141 -6.79 -0.02 8.80
CA VAL A 141 -5.72 0.56 9.62
C VAL A 141 -4.82 1.34 8.69
N ALA A 142 -4.89 2.67 8.76
CA ALA A 142 -4.12 3.55 7.89
C ALA A 142 -2.94 4.19 8.63
N MET A 143 -1.75 4.14 8.03
CA MET A 143 -0.63 5.04 8.37
C MET A 143 -0.75 6.26 7.47
N ALA A 144 -1.51 7.25 7.92
CA ALA A 144 -1.82 8.43 7.13
C ALA A 144 -2.24 9.60 8.02
N GLY A 145 -1.70 10.77 7.70
CA GLY A 145 -2.14 12.06 8.21
C GLY A 145 -1.62 12.40 9.60
N TRP A 146 -2.21 13.45 10.14
CA TRP A 146 -1.81 14.10 11.38
C TRP A 146 -3.03 14.73 12.04
N PHE A 147 -3.19 14.55 13.35
CA PHE A 147 -4.33 15.09 14.11
C PHE A 147 -3.92 16.18 15.11
N GLU A 148 -2.76 16.03 15.74
CA GLU A 148 -2.28 16.95 16.79
C GLU A 148 -0.76 17.10 16.77
N GLU A 149 -0.27 18.27 17.21
CA GLU A 149 1.16 18.56 17.26
C GLU A 149 1.86 17.60 18.23
N PRO A 150 3.04 17.04 17.87
CA PRO A 150 3.73 16.12 18.77
C PRO A 150 4.00 16.80 20.12
N ALA A 151 3.41 16.27 21.20
CA ALA A 151 3.54 16.85 22.54
C ALA A 151 4.97 16.78 23.12
N SER A 152 5.85 15.98 22.51
CA SER A 152 7.21 15.76 22.99
C SER A 152 8.14 16.92 22.61
N PRO A 153 8.83 17.55 23.59
CA PRO A 153 9.84 18.56 23.31
C PRO A 153 10.95 18.02 22.40
N GLY A 154 11.28 18.76 21.34
CA GLY A 154 12.39 18.43 20.43
C GLY A 154 12.00 17.68 19.15
N LEU A 155 10.73 17.32 18.97
CA LEU A 155 10.25 16.85 17.67
C LEU A 155 9.99 18.02 16.70
N PRO A 156 10.16 17.82 15.38
CA PRO A 156 9.77 18.82 14.40
C PRO A 156 8.28 19.14 14.50
N ARG A 157 7.92 20.39 14.24
CA ARG A 157 6.52 20.84 14.18
C ARG A 157 5.91 20.46 12.83
N TRP A 158 5.73 19.16 12.61
CA TRP A 158 5.04 18.65 11.44
C TRP A 158 3.57 19.09 11.47
N GLY A 159 3.04 19.44 10.30
CA GLY A 159 1.63 19.79 10.11
C GLY A 159 0.95 18.85 9.12
N PRO A 160 -0.32 19.08 8.79
CA PRO A 160 -1.09 18.21 7.88
C PRO A 160 -0.43 18.02 6.50
N ALA A 161 0.33 19.00 6.03
CA ALA A 161 1.05 18.94 4.76
C ALA A 161 2.42 18.25 4.86
N ALA A 162 2.77 17.66 6.01
CA ALA A 162 4.04 16.98 6.23
C ALA A 162 3.92 15.45 6.19
N ASP A 163 2.71 14.90 6.13
CA ASP A 163 2.50 13.47 5.96
C ASP A 163 2.51 13.11 4.47
N TRP A 164 3.44 12.23 4.09
CA TRP A 164 3.70 11.87 2.70
C TRP A 164 2.50 11.16 2.05
N ASN A 165 1.87 10.23 2.76
CA ASN A 165 0.79 9.41 2.22
C ASN A 165 -0.44 10.25 1.89
N THR A 166 -0.81 11.18 2.77
CA THR A 166 -1.94 12.08 2.55
C THR A 166 -1.65 13.19 1.54
N GLN A 167 -0.43 13.76 1.51
CA GLN A 167 -0.11 14.82 0.54
C GLN A 167 -0.04 14.30 -0.91
N CYS A 168 0.30 13.03 -1.11
CA CYS A 168 0.37 12.40 -2.44
C CYS A 168 -1.02 12.31 -3.10
N ASP A 169 -2.07 12.08 -2.32
CA ASP A 169 -3.45 12.06 -2.80
C ASP A 169 -4.44 12.55 -1.73
N PRO A 170 -4.57 13.88 -1.55
CA PRO A 170 -5.45 14.43 -0.51
C PRO A 170 -6.93 14.10 -0.74
N HIS A 171 -7.34 13.96 -2.00
CA HIS A 171 -8.71 13.62 -2.36
C HIS A 171 -9.01 12.17 -1.99
N ALA A 172 -8.09 11.24 -2.26
CA ALA A 172 -8.23 9.86 -1.79
C ALA A 172 -8.33 9.77 -0.26
N ALA A 173 -7.50 10.53 0.46
CA ALA A 173 -7.55 10.56 1.91
C ALA A 173 -8.90 11.05 2.45
N GLN A 174 -9.48 12.10 1.84
CA GLN A 174 -10.81 12.59 2.20
C GLN A 174 -11.91 11.55 1.95
N ILE A 175 -11.86 10.83 0.82
CA ILE A 175 -12.82 9.78 0.50
C ILE A 175 -12.73 8.65 1.53
N VAL A 176 -11.53 8.14 1.80
CA VAL A 176 -11.36 7.03 2.75
C VAL A 176 -11.77 7.44 4.17
N ALA A 177 -11.42 8.65 4.62
CA ALA A 177 -11.83 9.16 5.93
C ALA A 177 -13.34 9.37 6.07
N ALA A 178 -14.04 9.65 4.97
CA ALA A 178 -15.51 9.82 4.96
C ALA A 178 -16.28 8.50 4.78
N SER A 179 -15.60 7.42 4.39
CA SER A 179 -16.19 6.11 4.11
C SER A 179 -16.01 5.09 5.24
N ALA A 180 -15.18 5.42 6.23
CA ALA A 180 -14.99 4.64 7.46
C ALA A 180 -16.02 5.02 8.55
#